data_AF-A0A2W6BV53-F1
#
_entry.id   AF-A0A2W6BV53-F1
#
_cell.length_a   1.000
_cell.length_b   1.000
_cell.length_c   1.000
_cell.angle_alpha   90.00
_cell.angle_beta   90.00
_cell.angle_gamma   90.00
#
_symmetry.space_group_name_H-M   'P 1'
#
loop_
_entity.id
_entity.type
_entity.pdbx_description
1 polymer ?
#
loop_
_entity_poly.entity_id
_entity_poly.type
_entity_poly.pdbx_seq_one_letter_code
_entity_poly.pdbx_strand_id
1 'polypeptide(L)'
;VDPIKVAEGRHLADELVIHYGLIPRTNRGIFCINELPDLAERIQVGLLNIMEERDVQIRGFKIRLPLDIVVVASANPEDYTNRGRIITPLKDRTGSEIRTHYPHTLEHEIEIVEREATTFAADGFDVQVPGFMKEIVAEITHLARKSADISQRSGVSVRVSIANYENVVSNALKRSIRLQEKQVVPRIVDLPAVMASTAGKIELESLGEANEQKVVDKLVRGAIVNVFNQYFLVQEFDGLLRSFAGGMTLEVSENMPSMEYAQQAFREEGLKNAVSKLGVQGNPALIASATEFVLEGLHLNRRLNKDRTDGRARYRR
;
A
#
# COMPACT_ATOMS: atom_id res chain seq x y z
N VAL A 1 31.44 27.33 -12.52
CA VAL A 1 32.25 28.47 -12.04
C VAL A 1 31.50 29.08 -10.90
N ASP A 2 32.09 29.07 -9.70
CA ASP A 2 31.48 29.65 -8.49
C ASP A 2 31.53 31.18 -8.58
N PRO A 3 30.39 31.90 -8.71
CA PRO A 3 30.37 33.34 -8.88
C PRO A 3 30.92 34.10 -7.67
N ILE A 4 30.78 33.52 -6.47
CA ILE A 4 31.20 34.14 -5.21
C ILE A 4 32.73 34.18 -5.14
N LYS A 5 33.40 33.09 -5.53
CA LYS A 5 34.87 33.02 -5.59
C LYS A 5 35.50 33.90 -6.68
N VAL A 6 34.78 34.14 -7.78
CA VAL A 6 35.18 35.12 -8.80
C VAL A 6 35.06 36.55 -8.26
N ALA A 7 34.03 36.83 -7.47
CA ALA A 7 33.83 38.14 -6.84
C ALA A 7 34.88 38.44 -5.73
N GLU A 8 35.49 37.42 -5.13
CA GLU A 8 36.61 37.54 -4.16
C GLU A 8 37.98 37.81 -4.81
N GLY A 9 38.04 38.06 -6.12
CA GLY A 9 39.26 38.47 -6.82
C GLY A 9 40.04 37.34 -7.49
N ARG A 10 39.51 36.12 -7.53
CA ARG A 10 40.12 35.01 -8.28
C ARG A 10 39.79 35.12 -9.77
N HIS A 11 40.81 34.99 -10.62
CA HIS A 11 40.62 35.01 -12.07
C HIS A 11 39.75 33.83 -12.53
N LEU A 12 38.93 34.06 -13.57
CA LEU A 12 38.11 33.03 -14.24
C LEU A 12 38.91 31.80 -14.76
N ALA A 13 40.24 31.91 -14.82
CA ALA A 13 41.17 30.86 -15.21
C ALA A 13 41.76 30.07 -14.02
N ASP A 14 41.41 30.43 -12.77
CA ASP A 14 41.88 29.72 -11.57
C ASP A 14 41.05 28.45 -11.34
N GLU A 15 41.72 27.29 -11.35
CA GLU A 15 41.12 25.98 -11.14
C GLU A 15 40.42 25.87 -9.78
N LEU A 16 40.79 26.69 -8.79
CA LEU A 16 40.17 26.72 -7.46
C LEU A 16 38.73 27.30 -7.45
N VAL A 17 38.29 27.87 -8.57
CA VAL A 17 36.92 28.38 -8.81
C VAL A 17 36.01 27.28 -9.39
N ILE A 18 36.57 26.10 -9.70
CA ILE A 18 35.81 24.96 -10.22
C ILE A 18 34.97 24.36 -9.10
N HIS A 19 33.65 24.42 -9.29
CA HIS A 19 32.71 23.66 -8.49
C HIS A 19 32.28 22.42 -9.27
N TYR A 20 32.80 21.26 -8.90
CA TYR A 20 32.37 19.99 -9.47
C TYR A 20 30.91 19.72 -9.10
N GLY A 21 30.06 19.55 -10.11
CA GLY A 21 28.67 19.15 -9.95
C GLY A 21 28.54 17.69 -9.46
N LEU A 22 27.30 17.20 -9.36
CA LEU A 22 27.02 15.87 -8.81
C LEU A 22 27.69 14.73 -9.60
N ILE A 23 27.75 14.84 -10.93
CA ILE A 23 28.26 13.76 -11.79
C ILE A 23 29.76 13.52 -11.59
N PRO A 24 30.67 14.52 -11.70
CA PRO A 24 32.09 14.29 -11.43
C PRO A 24 32.38 13.81 -10.00
N ARG A 25 31.55 14.21 -9.02
CA ARG A 25 31.66 13.71 -7.64
C ARG A 25 31.27 12.25 -7.47
N THR A 26 30.53 11.69 -8.44
CA THR A 26 30.07 10.28 -8.45
C THR A 26 30.99 9.40 -9.31
N ASN A 27 32.17 9.91 -9.72
CA ASN A 27 33.14 9.13 -10.48
C ASN A 27 33.51 7.83 -9.74
N ARG A 28 33.59 6.72 -10.48
CA ARG A 28 33.72 5.33 -9.99
C ARG A 28 32.52 4.87 -9.15
N GLY A 29 31.33 5.33 -9.51
CA GLY A 29 30.10 5.08 -8.77
C GLY A 29 28.85 4.98 -9.64
N ILE A 30 27.70 4.85 -8.97
CA ILE A 30 26.38 4.78 -9.60
C ILE A 30 25.70 6.14 -9.45
N PHE A 31 25.34 6.76 -10.57
CA PHE A 31 24.60 8.01 -10.61
C PHE A 31 23.12 7.73 -10.92
N CYS A 32 22.25 7.91 -9.91
CA CYS A 32 20.83 7.66 -10.02
C CYS A 32 20.06 8.94 -10.39
N ILE A 33 19.18 8.85 -11.39
CA ILE A 33 18.30 9.92 -11.84
C ILE A 33 16.85 9.47 -11.66
N ASN A 34 16.08 10.21 -10.87
CA ASN A 34 14.63 9.99 -10.84
C ASN A 34 13.98 10.75 -11.99
N GLU A 35 13.05 10.10 -12.70
CA GLU A 35 12.21 10.70 -13.73
C GLU A 35 13.04 11.45 -14.78
N LEU A 36 13.92 10.70 -15.48
CA LEU A 36 14.72 11.23 -16.59
C LEU A 36 13.90 12.04 -17.62
N PRO A 37 12.67 11.62 -17.99
CA PRO A 37 11.71 12.45 -18.72
C PRO A 37 11.59 13.90 -18.25
N ASP A 38 11.51 14.15 -16.95
CA ASP A 38 11.25 15.47 -16.38
C ASP A 38 12.43 16.43 -16.50
N LEU A 39 13.62 15.90 -16.81
CA LEU A 39 14.77 16.75 -17.08
C LEU A 39 14.59 17.54 -18.38
N ALA A 40 14.88 18.84 -18.31
CA ALA A 40 14.91 19.70 -19.48
C ALA A 40 15.83 19.11 -20.57
N GLU A 41 15.43 19.23 -21.84
CA GLU A 41 16.15 18.66 -22.98
C GLU A 41 17.64 19.01 -23.00
N ARG A 42 18.00 20.25 -22.62
CA ARG A 42 19.40 20.69 -22.49
C ARG A 42 20.21 19.83 -21.51
N ILE A 43 19.59 19.41 -20.40
CA ILE A 43 20.24 18.57 -19.38
C ILE A 43 20.38 17.14 -19.92
N GLN A 44 19.36 16.63 -20.62
CA GLN A 44 19.43 15.34 -21.30
C GLN A 44 20.56 15.28 -22.34
N VAL A 45 20.73 16.33 -23.16
CA VAL A 45 21.86 16.43 -24.11
C VAL A 45 23.21 16.50 -23.37
N GLY A 46 23.26 17.17 -22.22
CA GLY A 46 24.47 17.17 -21.38
C GLY A 46 24.82 15.77 -20.85
N LEU A 47 23.82 14.98 -20.47
CA LEU A 47 24.00 13.58 -20.06
C LEU A 47 24.49 12.71 -21.21
N LEU A 48 24.04 12.96 -22.44
CA LEU A 48 24.49 12.22 -23.63
C LEU A 48 26.02 12.32 -23.80
N ASN A 49 26.56 13.55 -23.75
CA ASN A 49 28.00 13.77 -23.86
C ASN A 49 28.78 12.99 -22.78
N ILE A 50 28.25 12.97 -21.56
CA ILE A 50 28.86 12.25 -20.43
C ILE A 50 28.82 10.73 -20.65
N MET A 51 27.71 10.20 -21.16
CA MET A 51 27.57 8.76 -21.44
C MET A 51 28.41 8.31 -22.63
N GLU A 52 28.62 9.18 -23.62
CA GLU A 52 29.30 8.87 -24.88
C GLU A 52 30.81 9.13 -24.82
N GLU A 53 31.21 10.35 -24.47
CA GLU A 53 32.62 10.75 -24.42
C GLU A 53 33.30 10.35 -23.10
N ARG A 54 32.50 9.96 -22.09
CA ARG A 54 32.98 9.64 -20.73
C ARG A 54 33.85 10.72 -20.14
N ASP A 55 33.58 11.96 -20.50
CA ASP A 55 34.29 13.10 -19.96
C ASP A 55 33.37 14.28 -19.72
N VAL A 56 33.86 15.23 -18.91
CA VAL A 56 33.22 16.52 -18.72
C VAL A 56 34.21 17.61 -19.07
N GLN A 57 33.78 18.51 -19.95
CA GLN A 57 34.47 19.76 -20.24
C GLN A 57 33.86 20.92 -19.46
N ILE A 58 34.70 21.66 -18.76
CA ILE A 58 34.27 22.83 -17.99
C ILE A 58 34.42 24.07 -18.88
N ARG A 59 33.30 24.74 -19.20
CA ARG A 59 33.34 26.00 -19.96
C ARG A 59 34.26 27.01 -19.27
N GLY A 60 35.21 27.56 -20.02
CA GLY A 60 36.23 28.48 -19.51
C GLY A 60 37.57 27.82 -19.14
N PHE A 61 37.63 26.48 -19.10
CA PHE A 61 38.84 25.72 -18.78
C PHE A 61 39.14 24.68 -19.86
N LYS A 62 40.42 24.48 -20.18
CA LYS A 62 40.88 23.37 -21.04
C LYS A 62 41.09 22.08 -20.23
N ILE A 63 40.16 21.78 -19.33
CA ILE A 63 40.23 20.61 -18.46
C ILE A 63 39.17 19.61 -18.93
N ARG A 64 39.61 18.36 -19.09
CA ARG A 64 38.81 17.20 -19.44
C ARG A 64 38.95 16.17 -18.33
N LEU A 65 37.85 15.81 -17.69
CA LEU A 65 37.84 14.87 -16.57
C LEU A 65 37.34 13.52 -17.07
N PRO A 66 38.15 12.45 -17.07
CA PRO A 66 37.66 11.12 -17.40
C PRO A 66 36.70 10.65 -16.31
N LEU A 67 35.54 10.11 -16.72
CA LEU A 67 34.50 9.59 -15.87
C LEU A 67 34.31 8.09 -16.09
N ASP A 68 34.21 7.37 -14.99
CA ASP A 68 33.86 5.96 -14.92
C ASP A 68 32.60 5.85 -14.07
N ILE A 69 31.42 5.91 -14.70
CA ILE A 69 30.15 5.96 -13.97
C ILE A 69 29.13 5.01 -14.60
N VAL A 70 28.28 4.42 -13.75
CA VAL A 70 27.06 3.73 -14.18
C VAL A 70 25.90 4.68 -13.96
N VAL A 71 25.14 4.98 -15.00
CA VAL A 71 23.93 5.80 -14.88
C VAL A 71 22.72 4.89 -14.76
N VAL A 72 21.92 5.08 -13.72
CA VAL A 72 20.63 4.40 -13.52
C VAL A 72 19.54 5.46 -13.52
N ALA A 73 18.52 5.29 -14.35
CA ALA A 73 17.44 6.26 -14.47
C ALA A 73 16.07 5.59 -14.37
N SER A 74 15.12 6.23 -13.68
CA SER A 74 13.71 5.86 -13.75
C SER A 74 12.98 6.72 -14.78
N ALA A 75 11.92 6.17 -15.36
CA ALA A 75 11.04 6.86 -16.30
C ALA A 75 9.64 6.23 -16.25
N ASN A 76 8.61 7.07 -16.19
CA ASN A 76 7.23 6.60 -16.27
C ASN A 76 6.81 6.43 -17.74
N PRO A 77 6.16 5.30 -18.12
CA PRO A 77 5.74 5.06 -19.50
C PRO A 77 4.61 5.96 -20.00
N GLU A 78 3.89 6.67 -19.14
CA GLU A 78 2.69 7.43 -19.49
C GLU A 78 3.00 8.90 -19.86
N ASP A 79 4.16 9.42 -19.42
CA ASP A 79 4.55 10.83 -19.60
C ASP A 79 5.05 11.18 -21.01
N TYR A 80 4.86 10.30 -22.01
CA TYR A 80 5.23 10.60 -23.41
C TYR A 80 4.30 11.61 -24.12
N THR A 81 3.47 12.36 -23.38
CA THR A 81 2.60 13.41 -23.91
C THR A 81 3.24 14.80 -23.72
N ASN A 82 3.94 15.26 -24.77
CA ASN A 82 4.42 16.64 -25.01
C ASN A 82 5.27 17.39 -23.96
N ARG A 83 5.49 16.85 -22.75
CA ARG A 83 6.51 17.31 -21.80
C ARG A 83 7.46 16.16 -21.51
N GLY A 84 8.75 16.37 -21.72
CA GLY A 84 9.79 15.49 -21.19
C GLY A 84 9.96 14.14 -21.85
N ARG A 85 9.98 14.02 -23.18
CA ARG A 85 10.41 12.74 -23.79
C ARG A 85 11.91 12.52 -23.58
N ILE A 86 12.31 11.28 -23.32
CA ILE A 86 13.73 10.88 -23.42
C ILE A 86 14.14 11.06 -24.88
N ILE A 87 15.15 11.90 -25.14
CA ILE A 87 15.64 12.11 -26.50
C ILE A 87 16.16 10.79 -27.10
N THR A 88 15.85 10.54 -28.37
CA THR A 88 16.26 9.30 -29.08
C THR A 88 17.74 8.96 -28.89
N PRO A 89 18.69 9.92 -28.98
CA PRO A 89 20.10 9.63 -28.77
C PRO A 89 20.43 9.05 -27.38
N LEU A 90 19.77 9.53 -26.32
CA LEU A 90 19.97 8.96 -24.98
C LEU A 90 19.42 7.54 -24.90
N LYS A 91 18.25 7.30 -25.49
CA LYS A 91 17.63 5.98 -25.53
C LYS A 91 18.54 4.95 -26.22
N ASP A 92 19.14 5.31 -27.34
CA ASP A 92 20.07 4.44 -28.10
C ASP A 92 21.37 4.12 -27.33
N ARG A 93 21.70 4.92 -26.31
CA ARG A 93 22.88 4.72 -25.44
C ARG A 93 22.55 3.99 -24.14
N THR A 94 21.29 3.62 -23.90
CA THR A 94 20.92 2.80 -22.74
C THR A 94 21.33 1.35 -22.96
N GLY A 95 22.12 0.79 -22.04
CA GLY A 95 22.62 -0.58 -22.14
C GLY A 95 21.61 -1.65 -21.72
N SER A 96 20.60 -1.28 -20.92
CA SER A 96 19.55 -2.19 -20.45
C SER A 96 18.30 -1.38 -20.07
N GLU A 97 17.13 -1.89 -20.43
CA GLU A 97 15.82 -1.36 -20.00
C GLU A 97 15.17 -2.40 -19.07
N ILE A 98 14.90 -2.00 -17.83
CA ILE A 98 14.18 -2.84 -16.85
C ILE A 98 12.77 -2.30 -16.71
N ARG A 99 11.77 -3.13 -17.00
CA ARG A 99 10.37 -2.80 -16.78
C ARG A 99 9.94 -3.30 -15.41
N THR A 100 9.67 -2.37 -14.51
CA THR A 100 9.12 -2.67 -13.19
C THR A 100 7.62 -2.96 -13.28
N HIS A 101 7.10 -3.67 -12.29
CA HIS A 101 5.68 -3.97 -12.16
C HIS A 101 5.27 -3.91 -10.69
N TYR A 102 3.97 -3.78 -10.43
CA TYR A 102 3.41 -3.99 -9.11
C TYR A 102 3.47 -5.47 -8.70
N PRO A 103 3.42 -5.81 -7.40
CA PRO A 103 3.41 -7.19 -6.94
C PRO A 103 2.33 -8.03 -7.63
N HIS A 104 2.72 -9.22 -8.10
CA HIS A 104 1.81 -10.12 -8.82
C HIS A 104 0.94 -10.97 -7.88
N THR A 105 1.43 -11.23 -6.68
CA THR A 105 0.82 -12.14 -5.70
C THR A 105 0.57 -11.41 -4.38
N LEU A 106 -0.44 -11.86 -3.62
CA LEU A 106 -0.77 -11.25 -2.34
C LEU A 106 0.36 -11.42 -1.33
N GLU A 107 1.09 -12.54 -1.41
CA GLU A 107 2.21 -12.85 -0.52
C GLU A 107 3.32 -11.79 -0.66
N HIS A 108 3.71 -11.42 -1.89
CA HIS A 108 4.69 -10.35 -2.10
C HIS A 108 4.17 -8.98 -1.65
N GLU A 109 2.89 -8.68 -1.87
CA GLU A 109 2.29 -7.43 -1.39
C GLU A 109 2.34 -7.35 0.16
N ILE A 110 1.98 -8.44 0.84
CA ILE A 110 2.03 -8.55 2.31
C ILE A 110 3.47 -8.44 2.82
N GLU A 111 4.43 -9.11 2.19
CA GLU A 111 5.85 -9.03 2.59
C GLU A 111 6.37 -7.58 2.51
N ILE A 112 6.02 -6.84 1.46
CA ILE A 112 6.38 -5.42 1.35
C ILE A 112 5.69 -4.60 2.43
N VAL A 113 4.39 -4.82 2.67
CA VAL A 113 3.64 -4.11 3.71
C VAL A 113 4.25 -4.33 5.09
N GLU A 114 4.59 -5.56 5.45
CA GLU A 114 5.17 -5.88 6.76
C GLU A 114 6.57 -5.27 6.94
N ARG A 115 7.33 -5.16 5.86
CA ARG A 115 8.67 -4.58 5.88
C ARG A 115 8.67 -3.05 5.95
N GLU A 116 7.75 -2.42 5.24
CA GLU A 116 7.74 -0.96 5.04
C GLU A 116 6.76 -0.22 5.95
N ALA A 117 5.81 -0.93 6.59
CA ALA A 117 4.87 -0.31 7.51
C ALA A 117 5.58 0.27 8.74
N THR A 118 5.16 1.48 9.13
CA THR A 118 5.64 2.16 10.31
C THR A 118 5.14 1.43 11.56
N THR A 119 6.07 0.91 12.36
CA THR A 119 5.75 0.35 13.67
C THR A 119 5.88 1.42 14.74
N PHE A 120 4.78 1.71 15.43
CA PHE A 120 4.80 2.61 16.58
C PHE A 120 5.06 1.81 17.86
N ALA A 121 5.93 2.32 18.72
CA ALA A 121 6.04 1.82 20.09
C ALA A 121 4.74 2.12 20.84
N ALA A 122 3.83 1.15 20.87
CA ALA A 122 2.61 1.25 21.66
C ALA A 122 2.92 0.74 23.08
N ASP A 123 3.49 1.61 23.92
CA ASP A 123 3.92 1.24 25.27
C ASP A 123 2.81 0.50 26.04
N GLY A 124 3.08 -0.77 26.32
CA GLY A 124 2.16 -1.64 27.03
C GLY A 124 0.93 -2.09 26.23
N PHE A 125 0.98 -2.12 24.89
CA PHE A 125 0.00 -2.79 24.02
C PHE A 125 0.69 -3.85 23.15
N ASP A 126 0.01 -4.95 22.89
CA ASP A 126 0.51 -6.06 22.06
C ASP A 126 -0.30 -6.11 20.76
N VAL A 127 0.34 -5.80 19.63
CA VAL A 127 -0.29 -5.72 18.31
C VAL A 127 -0.13 -7.04 17.58
N GLN A 128 -1.26 -7.68 17.26
CA GLN A 128 -1.30 -8.92 16.49
C GLN A 128 -2.29 -8.77 15.34
N VAL A 129 -1.79 -8.88 14.10
CA VAL A 129 -2.63 -8.81 12.89
C VAL A 129 -2.81 -10.21 12.30
N PRO A 130 -4.05 -10.75 12.27
CA PRO A 130 -4.31 -12.06 11.69
C PRO A 130 -3.97 -12.13 10.20
N GLY A 131 -3.57 -13.31 9.70
CA GLY A 131 -3.21 -13.51 8.28
C GLY A 131 -4.32 -13.06 7.32
N PHE A 132 -5.56 -13.49 7.55
CA PHE A 132 -6.71 -13.08 6.74
C PHE A 132 -6.94 -11.56 6.73
N MET A 133 -6.58 -10.83 7.78
CA MET A 133 -6.68 -9.36 7.78
C MET A 133 -5.61 -8.73 6.89
N LYS A 134 -4.38 -9.28 6.89
CA LYS A 134 -3.31 -8.83 5.98
C LYS A 134 -3.69 -9.09 4.53
N GLU A 135 -4.25 -10.27 4.26
CA GLU A 135 -4.74 -10.65 2.94
C GLU A 135 -5.91 -9.76 2.48
N ILE A 136 -6.86 -9.41 3.35
CA ILE A 136 -7.93 -8.46 3.01
C ILE A 136 -7.34 -7.10 2.61
N VAL A 137 -6.38 -6.57 3.38
CA VAL A 137 -5.75 -5.28 3.07
C VAL A 137 -4.98 -5.31 1.74
N ALA A 138 -4.24 -6.38 1.48
CA ALA A 138 -3.54 -6.57 0.21
C ALA A 138 -4.53 -6.73 -0.97
N GLU A 139 -5.60 -7.52 -0.78
CA GLU A 139 -6.60 -7.81 -1.81
C GLU A 139 -7.40 -6.55 -2.21
N ILE A 140 -7.65 -5.60 -1.29
CA ILE A 140 -8.22 -4.29 -1.62
C ILE A 140 -7.40 -3.60 -2.72
N THR A 141 -6.08 -3.63 -2.60
CA THR A 141 -5.16 -2.98 -3.54
C THR A 141 -5.10 -3.75 -4.86
N HIS A 142 -5.11 -5.08 -4.81
CA HIS A 142 -5.17 -5.93 -6.01
C HIS A 142 -6.47 -5.76 -6.80
N LEU A 143 -7.60 -5.63 -6.12
CA LEU A 143 -8.88 -5.33 -6.75
C LEU A 143 -8.89 -3.92 -7.35
N ALA A 144 -8.28 -2.94 -6.68
CA ALA A 144 -8.18 -1.58 -7.19
C ALA A 144 -7.40 -1.50 -8.52
N ARG A 145 -6.29 -2.26 -8.65
CA ARG A 145 -5.51 -2.40 -9.90
C ARG A 145 -6.27 -3.06 -11.06
N LYS A 146 -7.44 -3.66 -10.80
CA LYS A 146 -8.29 -4.31 -11.81
C LYS A 146 -9.62 -3.59 -12.00
N SER A 147 -9.87 -2.52 -11.24
CA SER A 147 -11.14 -1.82 -11.23
C SER A 147 -11.26 -0.86 -12.40
N ALA A 148 -12.32 -0.99 -13.19
CA ALA A 148 -12.65 -0.01 -14.24
C ALA A 148 -13.08 1.35 -13.67
N ASP A 149 -13.37 1.42 -12.36
CA ASP A 149 -13.74 2.67 -11.69
C ASP A 149 -12.50 3.53 -11.31
N ILE A 150 -11.28 2.97 -11.43
CA ILE A 150 -10.01 3.58 -11.04
C ILE A 150 -9.12 3.76 -12.28
N SER A 151 -8.47 4.93 -12.38
CA SER A 151 -7.52 5.28 -13.43
C SER A 151 -6.34 4.33 -13.42
N GLN A 152 -6.27 3.48 -14.45
CA GLN A 152 -5.15 2.56 -14.63
C GLN A 152 -3.89 3.27 -15.15
N ARG A 153 -4.05 4.48 -15.68
CA ARG A 153 -2.94 5.35 -16.12
C ARG A 153 -2.09 5.81 -14.94
N SER A 154 -2.75 6.27 -13.89
CA SER A 154 -2.11 6.70 -12.64
C SER A 154 -1.63 5.48 -11.83
N GLY A 155 -2.33 4.35 -12.00
CA GLY A 155 -2.01 3.08 -11.36
C GLY A 155 -2.32 3.10 -9.86
N VAL A 156 -2.11 1.95 -9.22
CA VAL A 156 -2.34 1.80 -7.77
C VAL A 156 -1.11 1.18 -7.12
N SER A 157 -0.35 2.03 -6.43
CA SER A 157 0.91 1.64 -5.81
C SER A 157 0.73 0.85 -4.52
N VAL A 158 1.79 0.14 -4.10
CA VAL A 158 1.88 -0.54 -2.80
C VAL A 158 1.78 0.44 -1.62
N ARG A 159 1.96 1.75 -1.83
CA ARG A 159 1.72 2.75 -0.77
C ARG A 159 0.26 2.77 -0.31
N VAL A 160 -0.68 2.29 -1.13
CA VAL A 160 -2.09 2.13 -0.74
C VAL A 160 -2.23 1.02 0.29
N SER A 161 -1.68 -0.16 0.05
CA SER A 161 -1.73 -1.29 0.99
C SER A 161 -0.99 -0.99 2.29
N ILE A 162 0.19 -0.35 2.22
CA ILE A 162 0.93 0.10 3.42
C ILE A 162 0.07 1.04 4.27
N ALA A 163 -0.45 2.11 3.68
CA ALA A 163 -1.24 3.10 4.43
C ALA A 163 -2.57 2.51 4.95
N ASN A 164 -3.20 1.61 4.19
CA ASN A 164 -4.40 0.90 4.63
C ASN A 164 -4.12 -0.01 5.82
N TYR A 165 -3.00 -0.73 5.81
CA TYR A 165 -2.55 -1.55 6.93
C TYR A 165 -2.34 -0.70 8.18
N GLU A 166 -1.56 0.38 8.07
CA GLU A 166 -1.29 1.31 9.18
C GLU A 166 -2.57 1.92 9.74
N ASN A 167 -3.52 2.33 8.90
CA ASN A 167 -4.78 2.91 9.34
C ASN A 167 -5.68 1.89 10.05
N VAL A 168 -5.76 0.66 9.54
CA VAL A 168 -6.55 -0.42 10.15
C VAL A 168 -5.97 -0.79 11.51
N VAL A 169 -4.64 -0.91 11.62
CA VAL A 169 -3.96 -1.15 12.91
C VAL A 169 -4.15 0.02 13.87
N SER A 170 -4.05 1.26 13.39
CA SER A 170 -4.26 2.45 14.21
C SER A 170 -5.70 2.55 14.73
N ASN A 171 -6.69 2.20 13.92
CA ASN A 171 -8.08 2.17 14.35
C ASN A 171 -8.33 1.04 15.38
N ALA A 172 -7.71 -0.12 15.17
CA ALA A 172 -7.75 -1.21 16.14
C ALA A 172 -7.12 -0.82 17.48
N LEU A 173 -5.99 -0.09 17.46
CA LEU A 173 -5.34 0.44 18.66
C LEU A 173 -6.25 1.43 19.39
N LYS A 174 -6.84 2.38 18.65
CA LYS A 174 -7.82 3.34 19.19
C LYS A 174 -9.00 2.63 19.86
N ARG A 175 -9.55 1.59 19.23
CA ARG A 175 -10.63 0.77 19.82
C ARG A 175 -10.15 0.06 21.10
N SER A 176 -8.97 -0.54 21.06
CA SER A 176 -8.40 -1.26 22.21
C SER A 176 -8.16 -0.34 23.41
N ILE A 177 -7.69 0.89 23.18
CA ILE A 177 -7.57 1.93 24.22
C ILE A 177 -8.93 2.25 24.84
N ARG A 178 -9.97 2.45 24.02
CA ARG A 178 -11.34 2.76 24.49
C ARG A 178 -11.95 1.63 25.31
N LEU A 179 -11.70 0.38 24.91
CA LEU A 179 -12.18 -0.81 25.59
C LEU A 179 -11.28 -1.24 26.76
N GLN A 180 -10.18 -0.51 27.01
CA GLN A 180 -9.17 -0.87 28.01
C GLN A 180 -8.55 -2.27 27.78
N GLU A 181 -8.45 -2.68 26.52
CA GLU A 181 -7.85 -3.95 26.11
C GLU A 181 -6.39 -3.75 25.72
N LYS A 182 -5.52 -4.63 26.22
CA LYS A 182 -4.08 -4.61 25.95
C LYS A 182 -3.70 -5.26 24.61
N GLN A 183 -4.55 -6.15 24.12
CA GLN A 183 -4.38 -6.88 22.88
C GLN A 183 -5.01 -6.08 21.74
N VAL A 184 -4.20 -5.66 20.78
CA VAL A 184 -4.60 -4.88 19.62
C VAL A 184 -4.69 -5.81 18.42
N VAL A 185 -5.91 -6.19 18.08
CA VAL A 185 -6.20 -7.06 16.94
C VAL A 185 -7.20 -6.37 16.03
N PRO A 186 -6.85 -6.06 14.76
CA PRO A 186 -7.80 -5.54 13.79
C PRO A 186 -8.95 -6.52 13.51
N ARG A 187 -10.17 -5.98 13.37
CA ARG A 187 -11.39 -6.72 13.01
C ARG A 187 -12.04 -6.12 11.77
N ILE A 188 -13.12 -6.72 11.28
CA ILE A 188 -13.86 -6.20 10.11
C ILE A 188 -14.43 -4.79 10.40
N VAL A 189 -14.84 -4.52 11.64
CA VAL A 189 -15.32 -3.19 12.04
C VAL A 189 -14.24 -2.09 11.92
N ASP A 190 -12.96 -2.45 11.84
CA ASP A 190 -11.86 -1.51 11.67
C ASP A 190 -11.58 -1.17 10.19
N LEU A 191 -12.09 -1.96 9.24
CA LEU A 191 -11.86 -1.76 7.80
C LEU A 191 -12.38 -0.43 7.23
N PRO A 192 -13.46 0.21 7.72
CA PRO A 192 -13.84 1.53 7.24
C PRO A 192 -12.72 2.59 7.34
N ALA A 193 -11.72 2.39 8.21
CA ALA A 193 -10.55 3.27 8.31
C ALA A 193 -9.70 3.33 7.03
N VAL A 194 -9.79 2.33 6.15
CA VAL A 194 -9.04 2.32 4.87
C VAL A 194 -9.49 3.43 3.93
N MET A 195 -10.70 3.97 4.11
CA MET A 195 -11.20 5.06 3.27
C MET A 195 -10.27 6.27 3.32
N ALA A 196 -9.87 6.68 4.52
CA ALA A 196 -9.03 7.86 4.70
C ALA A 196 -7.64 7.72 4.06
N SER A 197 -7.08 6.50 4.04
CA SER A 197 -5.78 6.22 3.42
C SER A 197 -5.87 5.98 1.92
N THR A 198 -6.99 5.45 1.43
CA THR A 198 -7.20 5.08 0.03
C THR A 198 -7.57 6.28 -0.82
N ALA A 199 -8.50 7.14 -0.37
CA ALA A 199 -9.05 8.24 -1.17
C ALA A 199 -7.97 9.19 -1.72
N GLY A 200 -6.98 9.55 -0.90
CA GLY A 200 -5.87 10.41 -1.35
C GLY A 200 -4.80 9.71 -2.21
N LYS A 201 -4.95 8.42 -2.53
CA LYS A 201 -3.92 7.61 -3.21
C LYS A 201 -4.43 6.84 -4.42
N ILE A 202 -5.71 6.99 -4.77
CA ILE A 202 -6.28 6.46 -5.99
C ILE A 202 -6.87 7.61 -6.80
N GLU A 203 -6.86 7.49 -8.12
CA GLU A 203 -7.55 8.41 -9.01
C GLU A 203 -8.72 7.69 -9.66
N LEU A 204 -9.90 8.30 -9.68
CA LEU A 204 -11.09 7.71 -10.31
C LEU A 204 -11.15 8.02 -11.80
N GLU A 205 -11.68 7.09 -12.59
CA GLU A 205 -11.89 7.27 -14.04
C GLU A 205 -13.00 8.33 -14.33
N SER A 206 -13.96 8.47 -13.40
CA SER A 206 -15.10 9.40 -13.51
C SER A 206 -15.16 10.34 -12.31
N LEU A 207 -15.50 11.61 -12.56
CA LEU A 207 -15.49 12.69 -11.57
C LEU A 207 -16.70 12.61 -10.61
N GLY A 208 -16.44 12.45 -9.31
CA GLY A 208 -17.42 12.70 -8.24
C GLY A 208 -17.05 12.07 -6.89
N GLU A 209 -16.88 12.88 -5.84
CA GLU A 209 -16.51 12.42 -4.48
C GLU A 209 -17.51 11.39 -3.90
N ALA A 210 -18.82 11.54 -4.17
CA ALA A 210 -19.85 10.60 -3.73
C ALA A 210 -19.75 9.21 -4.39
N ASN A 211 -18.94 9.06 -5.45
CA ASN A 211 -18.64 7.77 -6.07
C ASN A 211 -17.42 7.11 -5.42
N GLU A 212 -16.48 7.87 -4.86
CA GLU A 212 -15.24 7.34 -4.31
C GLU A 212 -15.48 6.40 -3.13
N GLN A 213 -16.27 6.85 -2.14
CA GLN A 213 -16.63 6.01 -1.00
C GLN A 213 -17.27 4.69 -1.44
N LYS A 214 -18.16 4.76 -2.45
CA LYS A 214 -18.85 3.56 -2.97
C LYS A 214 -17.87 2.61 -3.65
N VAL A 215 -16.88 3.14 -4.38
CA VAL A 215 -15.83 2.34 -5.01
C VAL A 215 -14.98 1.67 -3.94
N VAL A 216 -14.52 2.41 -2.93
CA VAL A 216 -13.72 1.85 -1.83
C VAL A 216 -14.52 0.79 -1.05
N ASP A 217 -15.77 1.07 -0.71
CA ASP A 217 -16.65 0.10 -0.03
C ASP A 217 -16.85 -1.18 -0.86
N LYS A 218 -16.99 -1.04 -2.19
CA LYS A 218 -17.10 -2.18 -3.13
C LYS A 218 -15.80 -2.99 -3.14
N LEU A 219 -14.64 -2.35 -3.14
CA LEU A 219 -13.33 -3.01 -3.07
C LEU A 219 -13.17 -3.77 -1.74
N VAL A 220 -13.50 -3.14 -0.60
CA VAL A 220 -13.45 -3.77 0.72
C VAL A 220 -14.35 -5.01 0.77
N ARG A 221 -15.59 -4.91 0.32
CA ARG A 221 -16.51 -6.06 0.28
C ARG A 221 -16.00 -7.16 -0.64
N GLY A 222 -15.47 -6.81 -1.81
CA GLY A 222 -14.86 -7.76 -2.73
C GLY A 222 -13.68 -8.49 -2.10
N ALA A 223 -12.81 -7.77 -1.40
CA ALA A 223 -11.66 -8.34 -0.71
C ALA A 223 -12.07 -9.31 0.39
N ILE A 224 -13.05 -8.94 1.23
CA ILE A 224 -13.58 -9.82 2.27
C ILE A 224 -14.14 -11.12 1.66
N VAL A 225 -14.91 -11.03 0.57
CA VAL A 225 -15.48 -12.21 -0.10
C VAL A 225 -14.38 -13.10 -0.68
N ASN A 226 -13.40 -12.51 -1.38
CA ASN A 226 -12.32 -13.25 -2.02
C ASN A 226 -11.49 -13.99 -0.97
N VAL A 227 -11.09 -13.31 0.10
CA VAL A 227 -10.32 -13.93 1.20
C VAL A 227 -11.18 -14.96 1.93
N PHE A 228 -12.44 -14.67 2.25
CA PHE A 228 -13.33 -15.65 2.90
C PHE A 228 -13.45 -16.94 2.09
N ASN A 229 -13.62 -16.84 0.77
CA ASN A 229 -13.75 -17.99 -0.12
C ASN A 229 -12.43 -18.75 -0.33
N GLN A 230 -11.27 -18.19 0.03
CA GLN A 230 -10.00 -18.92 0.08
C GLN A 230 -9.91 -19.82 1.31
N TYR A 231 -10.46 -19.38 2.46
CA TYR A 231 -10.43 -20.17 3.69
C TYR A 231 -11.61 -21.12 3.84
N PHE A 232 -12.78 -20.76 3.33
CA PHE A 232 -14.02 -21.44 3.69
C PHE A 232 -14.93 -21.69 2.49
N LEU A 233 -15.60 -22.84 2.54
CA LEU A 233 -16.82 -23.11 1.81
C LEU A 233 -18.03 -22.76 2.66
N VAL A 234 -19.04 -22.14 2.06
CA VAL A 234 -20.26 -21.73 2.76
C VAL A 234 -20.96 -22.91 3.46
N GLN A 235 -20.89 -24.11 2.86
CA GLN A 235 -21.49 -25.34 3.38
C GLN A 235 -20.89 -25.78 4.72
N GLU A 236 -19.66 -25.36 5.03
CA GLU A 236 -19.03 -25.63 6.35
C GLU A 236 -19.85 -24.99 7.50
N PHE A 237 -20.70 -24.01 7.19
CA PHE A 237 -21.52 -23.29 8.16
C PHE A 237 -23.00 -23.71 8.18
N ASP A 238 -23.38 -24.83 7.56
CA ASP A 238 -24.79 -25.27 7.51
C ASP A 238 -25.42 -25.45 8.91
N GLY A 239 -24.66 -25.88 9.90
CA GLY A 239 -25.10 -25.96 11.29
C GLY A 239 -25.41 -24.58 11.87
N LEU A 240 -24.46 -23.65 11.74
CA LEU A 240 -24.61 -22.26 12.18
C LEU A 240 -25.80 -21.58 11.49
N LEU A 241 -25.94 -21.77 10.17
CA LEU A 241 -27.04 -21.22 9.38
C LEU A 241 -28.41 -21.79 9.78
N ARG A 242 -28.47 -23.01 10.31
CA ARG A 242 -29.68 -23.59 10.92
C ARG A 242 -30.00 -22.92 12.26
N SER A 243 -29.00 -22.65 13.11
CA SER A 243 -29.18 -21.89 14.35
C SER A 243 -29.80 -20.50 14.07
N PHE A 244 -29.27 -19.79 13.07
CA PHE A 244 -29.82 -18.51 12.61
C PHE A 244 -31.25 -18.63 12.06
N ALA A 245 -31.57 -19.70 11.32
CA ALA A 245 -32.94 -19.97 10.88
C ALA A 245 -33.90 -20.23 12.05
N GLY A 246 -33.39 -20.77 13.16
CA GLY A 246 -34.12 -20.99 14.41
C GLY A 246 -34.31 -19.73 15.29
N GLY A 247 -33.93 -18.54 14.78
CA GLY A 247 -34.10 -17.26 15.47
C GLY A 247 -32.87 -16.78 16.25
N MET A 248 -31.74 -17.47 16.15
CA MET A 248 -30.47 -16.98 16.69
C MET A 248 -30.10 -15.65 16.02
N THR A 249 -29.56 -14.70 16.78
CA THR A 249 -28.94 -13.49 16.25
C THR A 249 -27.62 -13.25 16.95
N LEU A 250 -26.63 -12.75 16.21
CA LEU A 250 -25.35 -12.33 16.74
C LEU A 250 -25.15 -10.84 16.50
N GLU A 251 -24.59 -10.16 17.49
CA GLU A 251 -24.32 -8.72 17.43
C GLU A 251 -22.80 -8.51 17.45
N VAL A 252 -22.34 -7.56 16.64
CA VAL A 252 -20.95 -7.11 16.62
C VAL A 252 -20.94 -5.58 16.73
N SER A 253 -19.93 -5.03 17.38
CA SER A 253 -19.79 -3.58 17.52
C SER A 253 -18.35 -3.15 17.76
N GLU A 254 -18.01 -1.94 17.32
CA GLU A 254 -16.74 -1.30 17.70
C GLU A 254 -16.60 -1.13 19.22
N ASN A 255 -17.72 -1.06 19.95
CA ASN A 255 -17.74 -0.87 21.40
C ASN A 255 -17.91 -2.19 22.18
N MET A 256 -17.91 -3.34 21.50
CA MET A 256 -18.06 -4.64 22.14
C MET A 256 -16.69 -5.21 22.57
N PRO A 257 -16.52 -5.56 23.85
CA PRO A 257 -15.31 -6.21 24.37
C PRO A 257 -15.04 -7.56 23.71
N SER A 258 -13.76 -7.85 23.46
CA SER A 258 -13.31 -9.06 22.78
C SER A 258 -13.72 -10.35 23.52
N MET A 259 -13.85 -10.30 24.85
CA MET A 259 -14.32 -11.43 25.65
C MET A 259 -15.77 -11.82 25.35
N GLU A 260 -16.64 -10.86 25.05
CA GLU A 260 -18.04 -11.15 24.71
C GLU A 260 -18.15 -11.90 23.38
N TYR A 261 -17.31 -11.55 22.39
CA TYR A 261 -17.20 -12.31 21.14
C TYR A 261 -16.77 -13.74 21.40
N ALA A 262 -15.74 -13.96 22.23
CA ALA A 262 -15.27 -15.29 22.55
C ALA A 262 -16.39 -16.15 23.16
N GLN A 263 -17.15 -15.59 24.12
CA GLN A 263 -18.28 -16.27 24.74
C GLN A 263 -19.39 -16.62 23.75
N GLN A 264 -19.68 -15.75 22.78
CA GLN A 264 -20.66 -16.02 21.73
C GLN A 264 -20.15 -17.09 20.75
N ALA A 265 -18.91 -16.99 20.30
CA ALA A 265 -18.30 -17.91 19.35
C ALA A 265 -18.19 -19.35 19.90
N PHE A 266 -17.90 -19.52 21.19
CA PHE A 266 -17.79 -20.85 21.81
C PHE A 266 -19.11 -21.61 21.91
N ARG A 267 -20.26 -20.93 21.79
CA ARG A 267 -21.59 -21.58 21.83
C ARG A 267 -21.95 -22.25 20.51
N GLU A 268 -21.34 -21.82 19.41
CA GLU A 268 -21.64 -22.33 18.07
C GLU A 268 -20.45 -23.12 17.51
N GLU A 269 -20.69 -24.39 17.21
CA GLU A 269 -19.66 -25.29 16.69
C GLU A 269 -19.06 -24.79 15.37
N GLY A 270 -19.88 -24.19 14.50
CA GLY A 270 -19.41 -23.60 13.22
C GLY A 270 -18.39 -22.47 13.41
N LEU A 271 -18.61 -21.59 14.38
CA LEU A 271 -17.67 -20.50 14.70
C LEU A 271 -16.41 -21.04 15.37
N LYS A 272 -16.55 -22.00 16.30
CA LYS A 272 -15.41 -22.66 16.95
C LYS A 272 -14.49 -23.35 15.93
N ASN A 273 -15.07 -24.06 14.96
CA ASN A 273 -14.31 -24.72 13.90
C ASN A 273 -13.60 -23.70 12.99
N ALA A 274 -14.25 -22.58 12.68
CA ALA A 274 -13.63 -21.53 11.88
C ALA A 274 -12.46 -20.85 12.61
N VAL A 275 -12.61 -20.53 13.90
CA VAL A 275 -11.53 -20.02 14.76
C VAL A 275 -10.36 -21.00 14.81
N SER A 276 -10.63 -22.31 14.87
CA SER A 276 -9.61 -23.35 14.80
C SER A 276 -8.87 -23.35 13.46
N LYS A 277 -9.60 -23.30 12.35
CA LYS A 277 -9.05 -23.34 11.00
C LYS A 277 -8.16 -22.15 10.70
N LEU A 278 -8.51 -20.97 11.24
CA LEU A 278 -7.74 -19.74 11.11
C LEU A 278 -6.53 -19.67 12.05
N GLY A 279 -6.34 -20.64 12.95
CA GLY A 279 -5.17 -20.69 13.86
C GLY A 279 -5.19 -19.61 14.96
N VAL A 280 -6.37 -19.10 15.31
CA VAL A 280 -6.56 -17.92 16.18
C VAL A 280 -7.18 -18.25 17.54
N GLN A 281 -6.93 -19.47 18.02
CA GLN A 281 -7.43 -19.95 19.32
C GLN A 281 -6.69 -19.31 20.49
N GLY A 282 -7.35 -19.24 21.66
CA GLY A 282 -6.71 -18.88 22.93
C GLY A 282 -6.57 -17.38 23.22
N ASN A 283 -6.80 -16.50 22.24
CA ASN A 283 -6.82 -15.05 22.44
C ASN A 283 -8.21 -14.47 22.08
N PRO A 284 -8.97 -13.93 23.04
CA PRO A 284 -10.29 -13.35 22.78
C PRO A 284 -10.30 -12.29 21.67
N ALA A 285 -9.23 -11.49 21.55
CA ALA A 285 -9.13 -10.45 20.52
C ALA A 285 -9.00 -11.05 19.11
N LEU A 286 -8.23 -12.14 18.96
CA LEU A 286 -8.14 -12.89 17.70
C LEU A 286 -9.46 -13.61 17.37
N ILE A 287 -10.13 -14.17 18.37
CA ILE A 287 -11.46 -14.80 18.22
C ILE A 287 -12.49 -13.77 17.76
N ALA A 288 -12.48 -12.55 18.30
CA ALA A 288 -13.37 -11.47 17.89
C ALA A 288 -13.17 -11.12 16.41
N SER A 289 -11.93 -10.97 15.96
CA SER A 289 -11.60 -10.71 14.55
C SER A 289 -12.11 -11.81 13.62
N ALA A 290 -11.85 -13.08 13.97
CA ALA A 290 -12.31 -14.23 13.21
C ALA A 290 -13.84 -14.35 13.16
N THR A 291 -14.52 -14.06 14.28
CA THR A 291 -15.98 -14.09 14.37
C THR A 291 -16.59 -13.06 13.43
N GLU A 292 -16.10 -11.82 13.45
CA GLU A 292 -16.56 -10.78 12.53
C GLU A 292 -16.28 -11.15 11.06
N PHE A 293 -15.12 -11.73 10.77
CA PHE A 293 -14.74 -12.18 9.43
C PHE A 293 -15.71 -13.24 8.88
N VAL A 294 -16.04 -14.25 9.68
CA VAL A 294 -16.99 -15.30 9.29
C VAL A 294 -18.40 -14.73 9.07
N LEU A 295 -18.89 -13.89 9.99
CA LEU A 295 -20.22 -13.29 9.88
C LEU A 295 -20.33 -12.38 8.65
N GLU A 296 -19.31 -11.54 8.40
CA GLU A 296 -19.31 -10.69 7.21
C GLU A 296 -19.16 -11.50 5.93
N GLY A 297 -18.32 -12.53 5.90
CA GLY A 297 -18.18 -13.43 4.76
C GLY A 297 -19.48 -14.15 4.40
N LEU A 298 -20.21 -14.66 5.39
CA LEU A 298 -21.52 -15.28 5.19
C LEU A 298 -22.58 -14.26 4.74
N HIS A 299 -22.55 -13.05 5.28
CA HIS A 299 -23.44 -11.96 4.85
C HIS A 299 -23.20 -11.58 3.38
N LEU A 300 -21.95 -11.36 2.99
CA LEU A 300 -21.59 -10.96 1.63
C LEU A 300 -21.81 -12.09 0.61
N ASN A 301 -21.75 -13.35 1.05
CA ASN A 301 -22.21 -14.52 0.29
C ASN A 301 -23.74 -14.72 0.32
N ARG A 302 -24.50 -13.73 0.78
CA ARG A 302 -25.99 -13.69 0.82
C ARG A 302 -26.62 -14.82 1.64
N ARG A 303 -25.94 -15.28 2.69
CA ARG A 303 -26.46 -16.30 3.62
C ARG A 303 -27.02 -15.73 4.91
N LEU A 304 -26.58 -14.54 5.29
CA LEU A 304 -27.07 -13.79 6.45
C LEU A 304 -27.49 -12.38 6.02
N ASN A 305 -28.49 -11.85 6.70
CA ASN A 305 -28.86 -10.45 6.69
C ASN A 305 -28.04 -9.71 7.75
N LYS A 306 -27.70 -8.44 7.47
CA LYS A 306 -26.97 -7.55 8.38
C LYS A 306 -27.74 -6.24 8.54
N ASP A 307 -28.30 -6.04 9.72
CA ASP A 307 -28.93 -4.78 10.09
C ASP A 307 -27.89 -3.91 10.82
N ARG A 308 -27.70 -2.67 10.37
CA ARG A 308 -26.76 -1.72 11.00
C ARG A 308 -27.51 -0.68 11.81
N THR A 309 -27.05 -0.40 13.02
CA THR A 309 -27.63 0.62 13.92
C THR A 309 -26.53 1.19 14.79
N ASP A 310 -26.26 2.50 14.74
CA ASP A 310 -25.32 3.24 15.61
C ASP A 310 -24.07 2.45 16.07
N GLY A 311 -23.18 2.10 15.13
CA GLY A 311 -21.92 1.42 15.43
C GLY A 311 -22.05 -0.05 15.85
N ARG A 312 -23.25 -0.62 15.76
CA ARG A 312 -23.56 -2.03 15.94
C ARG A 312 -24.06 -2.63 14.62
N ALA A 313 -23.76 -3.89 14.42
CA ALA A 313 -24.36 -4.68 13.36
C ALA A 313 -24.92 -5.97 13.93
N ARG A 314 -26.18 -6.25 13.59
CA ARG A 314 -26.88 -7.48 13.98
C ARG A 314 -27.02 -8.38 12.78
N TYR A 315 -26.51 -9.61 12.92
CA TYR A 315 -26.64 -10.66 11.93
C TYR A 315 -27.83 -11.55 12.27
N ARG A 316 -28.63 -11.87 11.25
CA ARG A 316 -29.78 -12.77 11.34
C ARG A 316 -30.05 -13.43 9.99
N ARG A 317 -30.90 -14.45 9.97
CA ARG A 317 -31.41 -15.00 8.72
C ARG A 317 -32.68 -14.27 8.26
#